data_AF-A0A951X3N4-F1
#
_entry.id   AF-A0A951X3N4-F1
#
_cell.length_a   1.000
_cell.length_b   1.000
_cell.length_c   1.000
_cell.angle_alpha   90.00
_cell.angle_beta   90.00
_cell.angle_gamma   90.00
#
_symmetry.space_group_name_H-M   'P 1'
#
loop_
_entity.id
_entity.type
_entity.pdbx_description
1 polymer ?
#
loop_
_entity_poly.entity_id
_entity_poly.type
_entity_poly.pdbx_seq_one_letter_code
_entity_poly.pdbx_strand_id
1 'polypeptide(L)' 'NSKYYGMGPVGKRIWELAAEPRTIKAICAQLLDEFDVAPDTCRQDVLAFVAQLAAAKLVTLSPET' A
#
# COMPACT_ATOMS: atom_id res chain seq x y z
N ASN A 1 11.64 -13.34 11.10
CA ASN A 1 11.50 -14.24 9.93
C ASN A 1 10.07 -14.13 9.40
N SER A 2 9.74 -13.01 8.73
CA SER A 2 8.40 -12.79 8.17
C SER A 2 8.55 -12.18 6.78
N LYS A 3 9.13 -12.98 5.87
CA LYS A 3 9.19 -12.67 4.44
C LYS A 3 7.85 -13.05 3.79
N TYR A 4 6.75 -12.45 4.22
CA TYR A 4 5.56 -12.42 3.36
C TYR A 4 5.77 -11.28 2.38
N TYR A 5 6.52 -11.58 1.32
CA TYR A 5 6.52 -10.74 0.11
C TYR A 5 5.13 -10.84 -0.52
N GLY A 6 4.18 -10.10 0.05
CA GLY A 6 3.26 -9.19 -0.61
C GLY A 6 2.71 -9.53 -2.00
N MET A 7 2.47 -10.80 -2.34
CA MET A 7 1.64 -11.18 -3.48
C MET A 7 0.40 -11.93 -3.01
N GLY A 8 -0.13 -11.53 -1.86
CA GLY A 8 -1.54 -11.76 -1.53
C GLY A 8 -2.45 -10.82 -2.35
N PRO A 9 -3.76 -11.07 -2.38
CA PRO A 9 -4.72 -10.22 -3.10
C PRO A 9 -4.64 -8.74 -2.68
N VAL A 10 -4.31 -8.48 -1.40
CA VAL A 10 -4.09 -7.13 -0.86
C VAL A 10 -2.88 -6.43 -1.51
N GLY A 11 -1.74 -7.10 -1.63
CA GLY A 11 -0.52 -6.52 -2.24
C GLY A 11 -0.71 -6.16 -3.71
N LYS A 12 -1.39 -7.04 -4.47
CA LYS A 12 -1.79 -6.74 -5.85
C LYS A 12 -2.73 -5.52 -5.90
N ARG A 13 -3.68 -5.44 -4.97
CA ARG A 13 -4.62 -4.32 -4.93
C ARG A 13 -3.95 -3.00 -4.60
N ILE A 14 -3.00 -2.98 -3.65
CA ILE A 14 -2.15 -1.81 -3.38
C ILE A 14 -1.42 -1.37 -4.63
N TRP A 15 -0.83 -2.30 -5.38
CA TRP A 15 -0.13 -1.99 -6.62
C TRP A 15 -1.05 -1.35 -7.66
N GLU A 16 -2.24 -1.92 -7.89
CA GLU A 16 -3.21 -1.35 -8.83
C GLU A 16 -3.67 0.06 -8.39
N LEU A 17 -3.90 0.27 -7.10
CA LEU A 17 -4.29 1.57 -6.56
C LEU A 17 -3.14 2.58 -6.58
N ALA A 18 -1.89 2.14 -6.44
CA ALA A 18 -0.68 2.96 -6.50
C ALA A 18 -0.22 3.27 -7.93
N ALA A 19 -0.83 2.64 -8.94
CA ALA A 19 -0.60 2.99 -10.35
C ALA A 19 -1.10 4.40 -10.69
N GLU A 20 -2.07 4.90 -9.92
CA GLU A 20 -2.54 6.29 -9.98
C GLU A 20 -2.04 7.09 -8.76
N PRO A 21 -1.79 8.41 -8.90
CA PRO A 21 -1.45 9.26 -7.77
C PRO A 21 -2.62 9.30 -6.78
N ARG A 22 -2.49 8.57 -5.68
CA ARG A 22 -3.47 8.49 -4.59
C ARG A 22 -2.79 8.62 -3.24
N THR A 23 -3.54 9.09 -2.26
CA THR A 23 -3.06 9.19 -0.88
C THR A 23 -3.09 7.82 -0.21
N ILE A 24 -2.15 7.57 0.71
CA ILE A 24 -2.11 6.34 1.52
C ILE A 24 -3.46 6.09 2.20
N LYS A 25 -4.12 7.16 2.66
CA LYS A 25 -5.44 7.08 3.30
C LYS A 25 -6.52 6.57 2.35
N ALA A 26 -6.54 7.02 1.09
CA ALA A 26 -7.48 6.54 0.09
C ALA A 26 -7.25 5.06 -0.24
N ILE A 27 -5.99 4.65 -0.37
CA ILE A 27 -5.62 3.25 -0.58
C ILE A 27 -6.09 2.39 0.60
N CYS A 28 -5.82 2.83 1.83
CA CYS A 28 -6.27 2.12 3.03
C CYS A 28 -7.79 2.02 3.13
N ALA A 29 -8.52 3.11 2.88
CA ALA A 29 -9.98 3.10 2.92
C ALA A 29 -10.57 2.08 1.95
N GLN A 30 -10.02 2.02 0.73
CA GLN A 30 -10.43 1.06 -0.29
C GLN A 30 -10.14 -0.38 0.14
N LEU A 31 -8.98 -0.63 0.73
CA LEU A 31 -8.61 -1.96 1.21
C LEU A 31 -9.45 -2.41 2.40
N LEU A 32 -9.85 -1.50 3.29
CA LEU A 32 -10.73 -1.79 4.41
C LEU A 32 -12.16 -2.12 3.97
N ASP A 33 -12.58 -1.59 2.81
CA ASP A 33 -13.87 -1.90 2.20
C ASP A 33 -13.85 -3.24 1.46
N GLU A 34 -12.77 -3.51 0.70
CA GLU A 34 -12.62 -4.74 -0.07
C GLU A 34 -12.14 -5.95 0.77
N PHE A 35 -11.45 -5.70 1.88
CA PHE A 35 -10.87 -6.71 2.76
C PHE A 35 -11.17 -6.42 4.22
N ASP A 36 -11.51 -7.46 4.98
CA ASP A 36 -11.69 -7.36 6.43
C ASP A 36 -10.31 -7.35 7.13
N VAL A 37 -9.64 -6.19 7.08
CA VAL A 37 -8.33 -5.97 7.69
C VAL A 37 -8.41 -4.85 8.73
N ALA A 38 -7.50 -4.87 9.72
CA ALA A 38 -7.44 -3.77 10.68
C ALA A 38 -6.85 -2.51 10.03
N PRO A 39 -7.32 -1.30 10.38
CA PRO A 39 -6.84 -0.04 9.81
C PRO A 39 -5.34 0.19 10.06
N ASP A 40 -4.84 -0.16 11.26
CA ASP A 40 -3.42 -0.08 11.59
C ASP A 40 -2.58 -1.01 10.71
N THR A 41 -3.01 -2.27 10.57
CA THR A 41 -2.34 -3.26 9.71
C THR A 41 -2.35 -2.80 8.26
N CYS A 42 -3.50 -2.34 7.76
CA CYS A 42 -3.64 -1.84 6.40
C CYS A 42 -2.66 -0.69 6.13
N ARG A 43 -2.59 0.29 7.04
CA ARG A 43 -1.66 1.40 6.92
C ARG A 43 -0.21 0.94 6.92
N GLN A 44 0.17 0.02 7.79
CA GLN A 44 1.54 -0.52 7.83
C GLN A 44 1.90 -1.28 6.55
N ASP A 45 0.99 -2.10 6.03
CA ASP A 45 1.20 -2.84 4.78
C ASP A 45 1.37 -1.90 3.59
N VAL A 46 0.47 -0.91 3.44
CA VAL A 46 0.56 0.08 2.36
C VAL A 46 1.86 0.88 2.46
N LEU A 47 2.23 1.35 3.65
CA LEU A 47 3.49 2.07 3.87
C LEU A 47 4.70 1.22 3.53
N ALA A 48 4.74 -0.04 3.99
CA ALA A 48 5.83 -0.96 3.69
C ALA A 48 5.94 -1.23 2.18
N PHE A 49 4.80 -1.42 1.51
CA PHE A 49 4.75 -1.67 0.07
C PHE A 49 5.24 -0.46 -0.73
N VAL A 50 4.68 0.73 -0.47
CA VAL A 50 5.08 1.96 -1.15
C VAL A 50 6.54 2.32 -0.84
N ALA A 51 7.03 2.06 0.37
CA ALA A 51 8.45 2.24 0.71
C ALA A 51 9.36 1.31 -0.12
N GLN A 52 8.95 0.06 -0.34
CA GLN A 52 9.68 -0.86 -1.23
C GLN A 52 9.67 -0.38 -2.69
N LEU A 53 8.53 0.11 -3.17
CA LEU A 53 8.42 0.66 -4.52
C LEU A 53 9.28 1.91 -4.69
N ALA A 54 9.29 2.79 -3.70
CA ALA A 54 10.12 3.99 -3.69
C ALA A 54 11.61 3.62 -3.64
N ALA A 55 11.99 2.61 -2.84
CA ALA A 55 13.36 2.08 -2.82
C ALA A 55 13.77 1.48 -4.17
N ALA A 56 12.82 0.86 -4.89
CA ALA A 56 13.01 0.37 -6.25
C ALA A 56 12.93 1.48 -7.32
N LYS A 57 12.72 2.74 -6.93
CA LYS A 57 12.54 3.91 -7.81
C LYS A 57 11.37 3.76 -8.81
N LEU A 58 10.36 2.98 -8.45
CA LEU A 58 9.17 2.76 -9.28
C LEU A 58 8.07 3.80 -9.02
N VAL A 59 8.04 4.37 -7.82
CA VAL A 59 7.09 5.42 -7.42
C VAL A 59 7.83 6.54 -6.70
N THR A 60 7.22 7.73 -6.68
CA THR A 60 7.75 8.89 -5.97
C THR A 60 6.77 9.28 -4.86
N LEU A 61 7.28 9.38 -3.63
CA LEU A 61 6.50 9.87 -2.50
C LEU A 61 6.59 11.39 -2.46
N SER A 62 5.46 12.06 -2.67
CA SER A 62 5.34 13.50 -2.45
C SER A 62 4.73 13.74 -1.07
N PRO A 63 5.37 14.50 -0.17
CA PRO A 63 4.70 14.95 1.03
C PRO A 63 3.58 15.94 0.63
N GLU A 64 2.33 15.66 1.02
CA GLU A 64 1.27 16.70 1.02
C GLU A 64 1.76 17.84 1.93
N THR A 65 1.88 19.04 1.37
CA THR A 65 2.33 20.27 2.05
C THR A 65 1.19 20.91 2.82
#